data_AF-A0A7K3W467-F1
#
_entry.id   AF-A0A7K3W467-F1
#
_cell.length_a   1.000
_cell.length_b   1.000
_cell.length_c   1.000
_cell.angle_alpha   90.00
_cell.angle_beta   90.00
_cell.angle_gamma   90.00
#
_symmetry.space_group_name_H-M   'P 1'
#
loop_
_entity.id
_entity.type
_entity.pdbx_description
1 polymer ?
#
loop_
_entity_poly.entity_id
_entity_poly.type
_entity_poly.pdbx_seq_one_letter_code
_entity_poly.pdbx_strand_id
1 'polypeptide(L)'
;MSGDRRRARAGAALALLALLGGTAACGTGAPAEAAPATSSAPSGTPADPATGRIAEVEFARQCTVASANFADEAGFTTDLDARLATAGFTHEQWKQWHDALDDSPALVAQFAAVSAAGCPPG
;
A
#
# COMPACT_ATOMS: atom_id res chain seq x y z
N MET A 1 -11.80 -36.04 41.24
CA MET A 1 -12.20 -35.24 40.07
C MET A 1 -11.45 -33.92 40.19
N SER A 2 -10.15 -33.93 39.86
CA SER A 2 -9.60 -33.68 38.52
C SER A 2 -9.71 -32.20 38.14
N GLY A 3 -8.56 -31.53 38.14
CA GLY A 3 -8.37 -30.12 37.78
C GLY A 3 -6.87 -29.79 37.79
N ASP A 4 -6.13 -30.59 37.02
CA ASP A 4 -4.69 -30.61 36.83
C ASP A 4 -4.16 -29.30 36.21
N ARG A 5 -3.04 -28.79 36.77
CA ARG A 5 -1.83 -28.25 36.09
C ARG A 5 -2.05 -27.26 34.92
N ARG A 6 -1.39 -26.11 34.83
CA ARG A 6 0.08 -26.00 34.74
C ARG A 6 0.46 -24.51 34.58
N ARG A 7 1.19 -23.94 35.54
CA ARG A 7 2.06 -22.76 35.32
C ARG A 7 3.42 -23.27 34.85
N ALA A 8 3.87 -22.86 33.66
CA ALA A 8 5.26 -22.85 33.19
C ALA A 8 5.27 -22.06 31.87
N ARG A 9 5.73 -20.81 31.79
CA ARG A 9 7.14 -20.39 31.68
C ARG A 9 7.99 -21.33 30.82
N ALA A 10 8.00 -21.04 29.52
CA ALA A 10 9.05 -21.33 28.54
C ALA A 10 8.90 -20.23 27.47
N GLY A 11 9.89 -19.42 27.10
CA GLY A 11 11.30 -19.72 26.96
C GLY A 11 11.58 -19.91 25.47
N ALA A 12 11.84 -18.82 24.74
CA ALA A 12 12.39 -18.87 23.40
C ALA A 12 13.37 -17.70 23.22
N ALA A 13 14.61 -17.94 23.64
CA ALA A 13 15.76 -17.14 23.27
C ALA A 13 16.09 -17.43 21.81
N LEU A 14 16.23 -16.40 20.98
CA LEU A 14 16.68 -16.52 19.60
C LEU A 14 18.07 -15.88 19.44
N ALA A 15 19.03 -16.80 19.52
CA ALA A 15 20.31 -16.95 18.84
C ALA A 15 21.14 -15.73 18.41
N LEU A 16 22.42 -15.83 18.79
CA LEU A 16 23.54 -14.95 18.54
C LEU A 16 23.83 -14.71 17.05
N LEU A 17 24.23 -13.46 16.75
CA LEU A 17 25.02 -13.12 15.57
C LEU A 17 26.37 -13.84 15.60
N ALA A 18 26.62 -14.70 14.62
CA ALA A 18 27.96 -15.19 14.28
C ALA A 18 28.51 -14.35 13.12
N LEU A 19 29.26 -13.30 13.48
CA LEU A 19 30.21 -12.62 12.60
C LEU A 19 31.60 -13.16 12.93
N LEU A 20 32.23 -13.87 12.00
CA LEU A 20 33.66 -14.19 11.85
C LEU A 20 33.73 -15.10 10.60
N GLY A 21 34.25 -14.68 9.45
CA GLY A 21 35.68 -14.46 9.19
C GLY A 21 36.25 -15.68 8.46
N GLY A 22 36.56 -15.55 7.16
CA GLY A 22 37.13 -16.64 6.37
C GLY A 22 37.64 -16.17 5.00
N THR A 23 38.91 -15.75 4.96
CA THR A 23 39.67 -15.47 3.75
C THR A 23 40.29 -16.74 3.15
N ALA A 24 40.31 -16.78 1.82
CA ALA A 24 41.18 -17.56 0.93
C ALA A 24 40.81 -19.02 0.59
N ALA A 25 40.35 -19.23 -0.65
CA ALA A 25 40.88 -20.26 -1.54
C ALA A 25 40.53 -19.91 -3.01
N CYS A 26 41.57 -19.77 -3.83
CA CYS A 26 41.51 -19.66 -5.29
C CYS A 26 40.94 -20.96 -5.87
N GLY A 27 39.83 -20.87 -6.61
CA GLY A 27 39.18 -22.00 -7.26
C GLY A 27 38.56 -21.55 -8.57
N THR A 28 39.27 -21.78 -9.65
CA THR A 28 38.83 -21.59 -11.03
C THR A 28 37.53 -22.33 -11.30
N GLY A 29 36.48 -21.59 -11.62
CA GLY A 29 35.19 -22.14 -12.00
C GLY A 29 34.19 -21.02 -12.21
N ALA A 30 34.18 -20.43 -13.42
CA ALA A 30 33.09 -19.56 -13.83
C ALA A 30 31.78 -20.35 -13.86
N PRO A 31 30.71 -19.81 -13.27
CA PRO A 31 29.45 -19.74 -13.97
C PRO A 31 29.21 -18.29 -14.37
N ALA A 32 28.71 -18.13 -15.58
CA ALA A 32 28.30 -16.87 -16.18
C ALA A 32 27.60 -15.95 -15.18
N GLU A 33 27.93 -14.66 -15.22
CA GLU A 33 27.08 -13.59 -14.70
C GLU A 33 25.66 -13.82 -15.23
N ALA A 34 24.81 -14.40 -14.39
CA ALA A 34 23.39 -14.30 -14.58
C ALA A 34 23.07 -12.81 -14.45
N ALA A 35 22.61 -12.24 -15.57
CA ALA A 35 22.09 -10.88 -15.62
C ALA A 35 21.22 -10.60 -14.39
N PRO A 36 21.27 -9.39 -13.80
CA PRO A 36 20.38 -9.03 -12.71
C PRO A 36 18.96 -9.39 -13.14
N ALA A 37 18.34 -10.26 -12.35
CA ALA A 37 16.99 -10.74 -12.59
C ALA A 37 16.12 -9.53 -12.93
N THR A 38 15.51 -9.59 -14.11
CA THR A 38 14.50 -8.64 -14.57
C THR A 38 13.58 -8.31 -13.41
N SER A 39 13.62 -7.03 -13.01
CA SER A 39 12.80 -6.42 -11.98
C SER A 39 11.40 -7.02 -12.02
N SER A 40 11.04 -7.77 -10.97
CA SER A 40 9.69 -8.28 -10.78
C SER A 40 8.71 -7.14 -11.04
N ALA A 41 7.81 -7.32 -12.00
CA ALA A 41 6.68 -6.40 -12.20
C ALA A 41 5.97 -6.21 -10.84
N PRO A 42 5.51 -5.00 -10.53
CA PRO A 42 5.11 -4.64 -9.17
C PRO A 42 4.02 -5.59 -8.66
N SER A 43 4.28 -6.18 -7.49
CA SER A 43 3.28 -6.82 -6.66
C SER A 43 2.43 -5.71 -6.03
N GLY A 44 1.41 -5.25 -6.75
CA GLY A 44 0.48 -4.23 -6.28
C GLY A 44 -0.79 -4.24 -7.14
N THR A 45 -1.88 -3.68 -6.62
CA THR A 45 -3.15 -3.56 -7.35
C THR A 45 -2.91 -2.86 -8.70
N PRO A 46 -3.35 -3.45 -9.84
CA PRO A 46 -3.12 -2.85 -11.15
C PRO A 46 -3.92 -1.55 -11.31
N ALA A 47 -3.36 -0.61 -12.07
CA ALA A 47 -4.10 0.56 -12.55
C ALA A 47 -4.91 0.18 -13.79
N ASP A 48 -6.23 0.35 -13.69
CA ASP A 48 -7.23 -0.01 -14.70
C ASP A 48 -8.33 1.07 -14.78
N PRO A 49 -9.33 0.95 -15.66
CA PRO A 49 -10.39 1.95 -15.77
C PRO A 49 -11.25 2.10 -14.50
N ALA A 50 -11.41 1.06 -13.69
CA ALA A 50 -12.23 1.14 -12.48
C ALA A 50 -11.49 1.93 -11.38
N THR A 51 -10.23 1.60 -11.14
CA THR A 51 -9.34 2.33 -10.23
C THR A 51 -9.12 3.78 -10.68
N GLY A 52 -9.11 4.04 -12.00
CA GLY A 52 -9.09 5.39 -12.54
C GLY A 52 -10.32 6.23 -12.15
N ARG A 53 -11.51 5.64 -12.15
CA ARG A 53 -12.73 6.33 -11.71
C ARG A 53 -12.78 6.55 -10.19
N ILE A 54 -12.20 5.64 -9.40
CA ILE A 54 -12.05 5.86 -7.95
C ILE A 54 -11.06 7.01 -7.69
N ALA A 55 -9.96 7.07 -8.45
CA ALA A 55 -8.98 8.15 -8.38
C ALA A 55 -9.60 9.53 -8.67
N GLU A 56 -10.49 9.64 -9.67
CA GLU A 56 -11.23 10.87 -9.96
C GLU A 56 -12.11 11.31 -8.78
N VAL A 57 -12.78 10.38 -8.11
CA VAL A 57 -13.59 10.65 -6.92
C VAL A 57 -12.72 11.13 -5.75
N GLU A 58 -11.62 10.44 -5.47
CA GLU A 58 -10.69 10.83 -4.39
C GLU A 58 -10.08 12.20 -4.66
N PHE A 59 -9.69 12.49 -5.91
CA PHE A 59 -9.16 13.79 -6.27
C PHE A 59 -10.18 14.91 -6.03
N ALA A 60 -11.43 14.70 -6.46
CA ALA A 60 -12.51 15.65 -6.21
C ALA A 60 -12.78 15.85 -4.71
N ARG A 61 -12.66 14.79 -3.89
CA ARG A 61 -12.72 14.88 -2.43
C ARG A 61 -11.59 15.72 -1.86
N GLN A 62 -10.34 15.49 -2.29
CA GLN A 62 -9.19 16.25 -1.81
C GLN A 62 -9.32 17.74 -2.10
N CYS A 63 -9.93 18.11 -3.23
CA CYS A 63 -10.24 19.51 -3.52
C CYS A 63 -11.27 20.12 -2.56
N THR A 64 -12.33 19.38 -2.21
CA THR A 64 -13.29 19.81 -1.18
C THR A 64 -12.59 19.99 0.17
N VAL A 65 -11.83 18.98 0.61
CA VAL A 65 -11.14 18.99 1.92
C VAL A 65 -10.13 20.13 2.00
N ALA A 66 -9.34 20.35 0.95
CA ALA A 66 -8.33 21.42 0.90
C ALA A 66 -8.94 22.83 1.01
N SER A 67 -10.20 23.00 0.61
CA SER A 67 -10.93 24.27 0.70
C SER A 67 -11.60 24.51 2.06
N ALA A 68 -11.58 23.53 2.96
CA ALA A 68 -12.37 23.52 4.17
C ALA A 68 -11.51 23.50 5.44
N ASN A 69 -12.05 24.06 6.53
CA ASN A 69 -11.43 23.96 7.85
C ASN A 69 -11.74 22.57 8.45
N PHE A 70 -10.72 21.90 8.98
CA PHE A 70 -10.69 20.48 9.42
C PHE A 70 -11.74 20.03 10.48
N ALA A 71 -12.77 20.81 10.79
CA ALA A 71 -13.74 20.52 11.86
C ALA A 71 -14.86 19.54 11.46
N ASP A 72 -14.99 19.15 10.18
CA ASP A 72 -16.14 18.38 9.67
C ASP A 72 -15.75 17.06 8.98
N GLU A 73 -15.02 16.19 9.70
CA GLU A 73 -14.62 14.87 9.18
C GLU A 73 -15.82 13.98 8.82
N ALA A 74 -16.91 14.08 9.59
CA ALA A 74 -18.14 13.34 9.32
C ALA A 74 -18.81 13.81 8.02
N GLY A 75 -18.83 15.13 7.77
CA GLY A 75 -19.30 15.72 6.52
C GLY A 75 -18.49 15.25 5.32
N PHE A 76 -17.16 15.22 5.41
CA PHE A 76 -16.30 14.72 4.31
C PHE A 76 -16.51 13.24 4.03
N THR A 77 -16.77 12.43 5.05
CA THR A 77 -17.06 11.00 4.88
C THR A 77 -18.39 10.81 4.16
N THR A 78 -19.43 11.57 4.55
CA THR A 78 -20.74 11.53 3.90
C THR A 78 -20.66 11.99 2.43
N ASP A 79 -19.92 13.07 2.16
CA ASP A 79 -19.68 13.56 0.79
C ASP A 79 -18.93 12.53 -0.07
N LEU A 80 -17.90 11.89 0.47
CA LEU A 80 -17.18 10.80 -0.19
C LEU A 80 -18.13 9.64 -0.56
N ASP A 81 -18.92 9.16 0.40
CA ASP A 81 -19.85 8.06 0.17
C ASP A 81 -20.88 8.37 -0.92
N ALA A 82 -21.38 9.60 -0.96
CA ALA A 82 -22.31 10.05 -1.99
C ALA A 82 -21.67 10.07 -3.39
N ARG A 83 -20.41 10.52 -3.49
CA ARG A 83 -19.65 10.55 -4.75
C ARG A 83 -19.33 9.14 -5.24
N LEU A 84 -18.90 8.26 -4.34
CA LEU A 84 -18.65 6.85 -4.65
C LEU A 84 -19.92 6.17 -5.14
N ALA A 85 -21.05 6.34 -4.44
CA ALA A 85 -22.33 5.77 -4.85
C ALA A 85 -22.76 6.26 -6.24
N THR A 86 -22.58 7.55 -6.53
CA THR A 86 -22.84 8.14 -7.86
C THR A 86 -21.95 7.52 -8.94
N ALA A 87 -20.71 7.21 -8.60
CA ALA A 87 -19.77 6.53 -9.50
C ALA A 87 -20.00 4.99 -9.59
N GLY A 88 -20.88 4.43 -8.76
CA GLY A 88 -21.15 2.99 -8.70
C GLY A 88 -20.14 2.18 -7.88
N PHE A 89 -19.46 2.83 -6.93
CA PHE A 89 -18.51 2.20 -6.00
C PHE A 89 -19.01 2.27 -4.55
N THR A 90 -18.53 1.35 -3.72
CA THR A 90 -18.76 1.37 -2.28
C THR A 90 -17.59 2.03 -1.54
N HIS A 91 -17.83 2.48 -0.29
CA HIS A 91 -16.78 2.95 0.60
C HIS A 91 -15.65 1.91 0.77
N GLU A 92 -16.00 0.63 0.89
CA GLU A 92 -15.04 -0.46 1.04
C GLU A 92 -14.13 -0.59 -0.19
N GLN A 93 -14.68 -0.45 -1.41
CA GLN A 93 -13.87 -0.47 -2.63
C GLN A 93 -12.91 0.71 -2.70
N TRP A 94 -13.36 1.91 -2.30
CA TRP A 94 -12.48 3.07 -2.18
C TRP A 94 -11.38 2.86 -1.15
N LYS A 95 -11.72 2.31 0.03
CA LYS A 95 -10.76 2.05 1.09
C LYS A 95 -9.68 1.07 0.64
N GLN A 96 -10.08 -0.02 -0.01
CA GLN A 96 -9.14 -1.01 -0.56
C GLN A 96 -8.22 -0.38 -1.62
N TRP A 97 -8.77 0.45 -2.50
CA TRP A 97 -7.97 1.20 -3.48
C TRP A 97 -7.00 2.19 -2.80
N HIS A 98 -7.48 2.93 -1.79
CA HIS A 98 -6.71 3.93 -1.06
C HIS A 98 -5.57 3.27 -0.28
N ASP A 99 -5.84 2.17 0.41
CA ASP A 99 -4.83 1.41 1.15
C ASP A 99 -3.78 0.80 0.20
N ALA A 100 -4.18 0.39 -1.01
CA ALA A 100 -3.26 -0.11 -2.05
C ALA A 100 -2.37 0.97 -2.70
N LEU A 101 -2.57 2.26 -2.40
CA LEU A 101 -1.65 3.31 -2.84
C LEU A 101 -0.26 3.18 -2.18
N ASP A 102 -0.17 2.53 -1.01
CA ASP A 102 1.08 2.36 -0.27
C ASP A 102 2.09 1.47 -1.01
N ASP A 103 1.61 0.44 -1.71
CA ASP A 103 2.44 -0.59 -2.33
C ASP A 103 2.27 -0.73 -3.85
N SER A 104 1.38 0.06 -4.48
CA SER A 104 1.19 0.08 -5.94
C SER A 104 1.69 1.36 -6.60
N PRO A 105 2.92 1.36 -7.16
CA PRO A 105 3.43 2.45 -7.99
C PRO A 105 2.53 2.78 -9.19
N ALA A 106 1.79 1.79 -9.70
CA ALA A 106 0.87 1.99 -10.82
C ALA A 106 -0.33 2.85 -10.42
N LEU A 107 -0.93 2.60 -9.25
CA LEU A 107 -2.03 3.42 -8.72
C LEU A 107 -1.54 4.83 -8.38
N VAL A 108 -0.35 4.97 -7.80
CA VAL A 108 0.26 6.28 -7.52
C VAL A 108 0.45 7.08 -8.81
N ALA A 109 0.99 6.46 -9.86
CA ALA A 109 1.18 7.12 -11.15
C ALA A 109 -0.16 7.52 -11.80
N GLN A 110 -1.18 6.66 -11.71
CA GLN A 110 -2.52 6.96 -12.20
C GLN A 110 -3.15 8.13 -11.43
N PHE A 111 -3.08 8.13 -10.10
CA PHE A 111 -3.62 9.20 -9.26
C PHE A 111 -2.90 10.54 -9.51
N ALA A 112 -1.58 10.50 -9.70
CA ALA A 112 -0.79 11.68 -10.08
C ALA A 112 -1.22 12.23 -11.46
N ALA A 113 -1.52 11.37 -12.42
CA ALA A 113 -2.02 11.80 -13.73
C ALA A 113 -3.41 12.44 -13.65
N VAL A 114 -4.32 11.87 -12.86
CA VAL A 114 -5.66 12.42 -12.62
C VAL A 114 -5.59 13.79 -11.93
N SER A 115 -4.71 13.94 -10.94
CA SER A 115 -4.59 15.16 -10.13
C SER A 115 -3.72 16.26 -10.76
N ALA A 116 -3.07 15.99 -11.90
CA ALA A 116 -2.10 16.91 -12.52
C ALA A 116 -2.68 18.29 -12.90
N ALA A 117 -3.99 18.36 -13.16
CA ALA A 117 -4.68 19.63 -13.48
C ALA A 117 -4.84 20.55 -12.25
N GLY A 118 -4.69 20.02 -11.04
CA GLY A 118 -4.96 20.75 -9.81
C GLY A 118 -6.47 20.98 -9.58
N CYS A 119 -6.79 21.51 -8.40
CA CYS A 119 -8.19 21.73 -8.03
C CYS A 119 -8.81 22.87 -8.86
N PRO A 120 -10.05 22.70 -9.35
CA PRO A 120 -10.76 23.78 -10.01
C PRO A 120 -10.99 24.95 -9.04
N PRO A 121 -11.08 26.19 -9.54
CA PRO A 121 -11.47 27.33 -8.70
C PRO A 121 -12.88 27.06 -8.12
N GLY A 122 -13.00 27.20 -6.80
CA GLY A 122 -14.25 27.02 -6.04
C GLY A 122 -15.24 28.15 -6.20
#